data_AF-A0A948HZ61-F1
#
_entry.id   AF-A0A948HZ61-F1
#
_cell.length_a   1.000
_cell.length_b   1.000
_cell.length_c   1.000
_cell.angle_alpha   90.00
_cell.angle_beta   90.00
_cell.angle_gamma   90.00
#
_symmetry.space_group_name_H-M   'P 1'
#
loop_
_entity.id
_entity.type
_entity.pdbx_description
1 polymer ?
#
loop_
_entity_poly.entity_id
_entity_poly.type
_entity_poly.pdbx_seq_one_letter_code
_entity_poly.pdbx_strand_id
1 'polypeptide(L)'
;LCLMRAGESGYRLVAASLCFPASWRLADKLGREMMTIHEPVPGYAETLGKPVDRFFGFLKSDKPVWRANWSLPDNDRLFSPTGHGRSAHDPDITPGTVGQRVFIRVERQTLRRLPDSGDILFTIRTYLDRLDRLEGFPELARALHGAVGDLTPGMARYKSIQPFREALDAYLTRVGQG
;
A
#
# COMPACT_ATOMS: atom_id res chain seq x y z
N LEU A 1 -3.00 -4.02 -12.89
CA LEU A 1 -1.79 -3.55 -13.60
C LEU A 1 -2.02 -2.15 -14.12
N CYS A 2 -0.95 -1.38 -14.28
CA CYS A 2 -0.95 -0.01 -14.78
C CYS A 2 0.17 0.14 -15.80
N LEU A 3 -0.02 0.99 -16.81
CA LEU A 3 1.01 1.42 -17.75
C LEU A 3 1.30 2.89 -17.53
N MET A 4 2.56 3.22 -17.28
CA MET A 4 3.02 4.61 -17.17
C MET A 4 3.84 4.97 -18.40
N ARG A 5 3.50 6.10 -19.00
CA ARG A 5 4.17 6.64 -20.18
C ARG A 5 4.93 7.90 -19.82
N ALA A 6 6.14 8.04 -20.36
CA ALA A 6 6.88 9.30 -20.26
C ALA A 6 6.12 10.44 -20.97
N GLY A 7 6.14 11.62 -20.37
CA GLY A 7 5.66 12.88 -20.94
C GLY A 7 6.66 13.99 -20.66
N GLU A 8 6.31 15.24 -21.01
CA GLU A 8 7.20 16.39 -20.88
C GLU A 8 7.56 16.70 -19.41
N SER A 9 6.59 16.60 -18.50
CA SER A 9 6.74 16.96 -17.09
C SER A 9 6.96 15.76 -16.15
N GLY A 10 7.03 14.54 -16.68
CA GLY A 10 7.15 13.33 -15.89
C GLY A 10 6.37 12.15 -16.47
N TYR A 11 6.10 11.14 -15.66
CA TYR A 11 5.34 9.96 -16.08
C TYR A 11 3.84 10.14 -15.81
N ARG A 12 3.00 9.61 -16.70
CA ARG A 12 1.53 9.62 -16.54
C ARG A 12 0.92 8.23 -16.68
N LEU A 13 -0.19 7.98 -15.99
CA LEU A 13 -0.94 6.73 -16.08
C LEU A 13 -1.77 6.70 -17.37
N VAL A 14 -1.41 5.87 -18.36
CA VAL A 14 -2.09 5.85 -19.67
C VAL A 14 -3.05 4.69 -19.86
N ALA A 15 -2.89 3.60 -19.10
CA ALA A 15 -3.80 2.47 -19.11
C ALA A 15 -3.72 1.70 -17.80
N ALA A 16 -4.79 1.01 -17.43
CA ALA A 16 -4.77 0.10 -16.29
C ALA A 16 -5.90 -0.94 -16.35
N SER A 17 -5.67 -2.07 -15.69
CA SER A 17 -6.71 -2.97 -15.19
C SER A 17 -6.59 -2.98 -13.67
N LEU A 18 -7.55 -2.35 -12.98
CA LEU A 18 -7.52 -2.14 -11.53
C LEU A 18 -8.69 -2.88 -10.85
N CYS A 19 -8.55 -4.20 -10.70
CA CYS A 19 -9.59 -5.01 -10.11
C CYS A 19 -9.61 -4.96 -8.58
N PHE A 20 -8.47 -4.71 -7.92
CA PHE A 20 -8.35 -4.74 -6.45
C PHE A 20 -7.71 -3.44 -5.92
N PRO A 21 -8.37 -2.28 -6.06
CA PRO A 21 -7.84 -1.05 -5.48
C PRO A 21 -7.74 -1.11 -3.95
N ALA A 22 -6.80 -0.34 -3.40
CA ALA A 22 -6.64 -0.10 -1.96
C ALA A 22 -6.86 1.39 -1.68
N SER A 23 -8.12 1.76 -1.56
CA SER A 23 -8.64 3.10 -1.26
C SER A 23 -8.41 4.17 -2.33
N TRP A 24 -8.39 3.79 -3.61
CA TRP A 24 -8.36 4.75 -4.73
C TRP A 24 -9.13 4.27 -5.96
N ARG A 25 -9.57 5.22 -6.81
CA ARG A 25 -10.34 4.93 -8.04
C ARG A 25 -9.48 5.17 -9.28
N LEU A 26 -9.57 4.27 -10.26
CA LEU A 26 -8.87 4.43 -11.53
C LEU A 26 -9.34 5.68 -12.28
N ALA A 27 -10.65 5.94 -12.31
CA ALA A 27 -11.24 7.08 -13.00
C ALA A 27 -10.66 8.43 -12.52
N ASP A 28 -10.29 8.52 -11.25
CA ASP A 28 -9.74 9.75 -10.68
C ASP A 28 -8.27 9.97 -11.10
N LYS A 29 -7.58 8.91 -11.54
CA LYS A 29 -6.11 8.90 -11.75
C LYS A 29 -5.69 8.65 -13.18
N LEU A 30 -6.55 8.07 -14.03
CA LEU A 30 -6.24 7.81 -15.43
C LEU A 30 -5.94 9.12 -16.17
N GLY A 31 -4.87 9.12 -16.97
CA GLY A 31 -4.38 10.29 -17.70
C GLY A 31 -3.52 11.26 -16.87
N ARG A 32 -3.54 11.17 -15.54
CA ARG A 32 -2.81 12.11 -14.66
C ARG A 32 -1.35 11.74 -14.49
N GLU A 33 -0.56 12.75 -14.13
CA GLU A 33 0.87 12.62 -13.80
C GLU A 33 1.09 11.94 -12.44
N MET A 34 2.24 11.31 -12.28
CA MET A 34 2.61 10.60 -11.05
C MET A 34 2.57 11.49 -9.81
N MET A 35 2.98 12.76 -9.93
CA MET A 35 2.90 13.74 -8.84
C MET A 35 1.46 13.97 -8.40
N THR A 36 0.54 14.24 -9.33
CA THR A 36 -0.89 14.42 -9.02
C THR A 36 -1.52 13.15 -8.46
N ILE A 37 -1.17 11.98 -9.00
CA ILE A 37 -1.72 10.69 -8.53
C ILE A 37 -1.38 10.42 -7.06
N HIS A 38 -0.22 10.89 -6.60
CA HIS A 38 0.33 10.64 -5.27
C HIS A 38 0.20 11.83 -4.32
N GLU A 39 -0.43 12.93 -4.71
CA GLU A 39 -0.72 14.09 -3.84
C GLU A 39 -1.29 13.69 -2.47
N PRO A 40 -2.21 12.70 -2.34
CA PRO A 40 -2.74 12.33 -1.03
C PRO A 40 -1.75 11.60 -0.11
N VAL A 41 -0.58 11.19 -0.62
CA VAL A 41 0.43 10.44 0.15
C VAL A 41 1.30 11.43 0.93
N PRO A 42 1.29 11.40 2.28
CA PRO A 42 2.04 12.35 3.09
C PRO A 42 3.54 12.35 2.75
N GLY A 43 4.10 13.53 2.47
CA GLY A 43 5.53 13.71 2.19
C GLY A 43 5.97 13.31 0.78
N TYR A 44 5.05 12.88 -0.10
CA TYR A 44 5.43 12.38 -1.42
C TYR A 44 6.09 13.46 -2.28
N ALA A 45 5.49 14.65 -2.37
CA ALA A 45 5.99 15.71 -3.24
C ALA A 45 7.37 16.21 -2.79
N GLU A 46 7.58 16.28 -1.48
CA GLU A 46 8.78 16.81 -0.84
C GLU A 46 9.95 15.82 -0.91
N THR A 47 9.67 14.52 -0.76
CA THR A 47 10.72 13.51 -0.53
C THR A 47 10.81 12.41 -1.58
N LEU A 48 9.72 12.08 -2.29
CA LEU A 48 9.65 10.90 -3.16
C LEU A 48 9.45 11.20 -4.63
N GLY A 49 8.76 12.29 -4.98
CA GLY A 49 8.40 12.62 -6.36
C GLY A 49 9.59 12.60 -7.33
N LYS A 50 10.58 13.49 -7.08
CA LYS A 50 11.79 13.59 -7.92
C LYS A 50 12.63 12.29 -7.93
N PRO A 51 12.91 11.63 -6.78
CA PRO A 51 13.59 10.34 -6.79
C PRO A 51 12.88 9.26 -7.60
N VAL A 52 11.54 9.18 -7.53
CA VAL A 52 10.75 8.19 -8.28
C VAL A 52 10.82 8.44 -9.78
N ASP A 53 10.66 9.69 -10.22
CA ASP A 53 10.76 10.02 -11.65
C ASP A 53 12.15 9.73 -12.20
N ARG A 54 13.20 10.06 -11.43
CA ARG A 54 14.59 9.71 -11.77
C ARG A 54 14.79 8.20 -11.84
N PHE A 55 14.25 7.46 -10.87
CA PHE A 55 14.30 6.00 -10.85
C PHE A 55 13.63 5.40 -12.10
N PHE A 56 12.45 5.91 -12.48
CA PHE A 56 11.76 5.49 -13.70
C PHE A 56 12.64 5.74 -14.93
N GLY A 57 13.31 6.88 -15.04
CA GLY A 57 14.28 7.17 -16.11
C GLY A 57 15.39 6.13 -16.27
N PHE A 58 15.84 5.49 -15.18
CA PHE A 58 16.89 4.47 -15.21
C PHE A 58 16.38 3.03 -15.33
N LEU A 59 15.07 2.81 -15.23
CA LEU A 59 14.49 1.47 -15.28
C LEU A 59 14.73 0.83 -16.65
N LYS A 60 15.32 -0.37 -16.66
CA LYS A 60 15.62 -1.12 -17.89
C LYS A 60 14.64 -2.28 -18.10
N SER A 61 14.53 -2.75 -19.33
CA SER A 61 13.61 -3.83 -19.69
C SER A 61 14.08 -5.21 -19.22
N ASP A 62 15.39 -5.39 -19.06
CA ASP A 62 16.08 -6.59 -18.58
C ASP A 62 16.32 -6.60 -17.06
N LYS A 63 16.04 -5.48 -16.37
CA LYS A 63 16.23 -5.33 -14.92
C LYS A 63 14.92 -4.90 -14.23
N PRO A 64 13.91 -5.80 -14.15
CA PRO A 64 12.70 -5.50 -13.41
C PRO A 64 13.01 -5.34 -11.92
N VAL A 65 12.29 -4.44 -11.26
CA VAL A 65 12.38 -4.29 -9.80
C VAL A 65 11.05 -4.65 -9.15
N TRP A 66 11.11 -4.85 -7.84
CA TRP A 66 9.90 -5.01 -7.05
C TRP A 66 10.03 -4.32 -5.69
N ARG A 67 8.87 -4.03 -5.09
CA ARG A 67 8.73 -3.56 -3.72
C ARG A 67 7.45 -4.13 -3.10
N ALA A 68 7.33 -4.03 -1.79
CA ALA A 68 6.09 -4.27 -1.09
C ALA A 68 5.43 -2.95 -0.68
N ASN A 69 4.11 -2.91 -0.71
CA ASN A 69 3.28 -1.96 0.02
C ASN A 69 2.31 -2.76 0.89
N TRP A 70 1.92 -2.23 2.05
CA TRP A 70 1.03 -2.93 2.97
C TRP A 70 -0.01 -2.00 3.61
N SER A 71 -1.12 -2.58 4.06
CA SER A 71 -2.19 -1.90 4.81
C SER A 71 -2.94 -2.88 5.69
N LEU A 72 -3.74 -2.37 6.63
CA LEU A 72 -4.51 -3.17 7.58
C LEU A 72 -6.02 -2.87 7.49
N PRO A 73 -6.73 -3.36 6.46
CA PRO A 73 -8.18 -3.19 6.38
C PRO A 73 -8.91 -4.04 7.43
N ASP A 74 -10.10 -3.59 7.80
CA ASP A 74 -11.04 -4.24 8.74
C ASP A 74 -12.10 -5.10 8.04
N ASN A 75 -11.82 -5.56 6.82
CA ASN A 75 -12.68 -6.43 6.04
C ASN A 75 -11.87 -7.19 4.98
N ASP A 76 -12.47 -8.24 4.42
CA ASP A 76 -11.88 -9.15 3.45
C ASP A 76 -12.04 -8.71 1.98
N ARG A 77 -12.49 -7.47 1.72
CA ARG A 77 -12.81 -7.04 0.36
C ARG A 77 -11.54 -6.72 -0.43
N LEU A 78 -11.35 -7.42 -1.54
CA LEU A 78 -10.27 -7.11 -2.48
C LEU A 78 -10.51 -5.80 -3.24
N PHE A 79 -11.77 -5.50 -3.59
CA PHE A 79 -12.18 -4.27 -4.25
C PHE A 79 -12.57 -3.20 -3.21
N SER A 80 -11.63 -2.32 -2.88
CA SER A 80 -11.87 -1.19 -1.96
C SER A 80 -11.46 0.12 -2.63
N PRO A 81 -12.36 0.79 -3.38
CA PRO A 81 -12.01 2.00 -4.14
C PRO A 81 -11.93 3.28 -3.29
N THR A 82 -12.36 3.24 -2.02
CA THR A 82 -12.42 4.38 -1.09
C THR A 82 -11.95 3.95 0.30
N GLY A 83 -11.71 4.92 1.21
CA GLY A 83 -11.47 4.64 2.64
C GLY A 83 -10.10 5.00 3.21
N HIS A 84 -9.36 5.94 2.62
CA HIS A 84 -8.21 6.56 3.30
C HIS A 84 -8.66 7.47 4.45
N GLY A 85 -7.84 7.58 5.50
CA GLY A 85 -8.04 8.60 6.54
C GLY A 85 -9.26 8.39 7.42
N ARG A 86 -9.76 7.15 7.57
CA ARG A 86 -10.94 6.90 8.41
C ARG A 86 -10.65 7.26 9.86
N SER A 87 -11.61 7.94 10.49
CA SER A 87 -11.58 8.30 11.92
C SER A 87 -12.25 7.26 12.80
N ALA A 88 -13.18 6.47 12.25
CA ALA A 88 -13.89 5.40 12.93
C ALA A 88 -13.43 4.03 12.43
N HIS A 89 -13.63 3.03 13.28
CA HIS A 89 -13.45 1.61 12.98
C HIS A 89 -14.63 0.82 13.55
N ASP A 90 -14.71 -0.45 13.19
CA ASP A 90 -15.67 -1.39 13.78
C ASP A 90 -15.46 -1.45 15.31
N PRO A 91 -16.44 -1.06 16.14
CA PRO A 91 -16.29 -1.00 17.60
C PRO A 91 -16.00 -2.36 18.22
N ASP A 92 -16.26 -3.45 17.50
CA ASP A 92 -15.92 -4.79 17.96
C ASP A 92 -14.44 -5.14 17.76
N ILE A 93 -13.61 -4.25 17.21
CA ILE A 93 -12.15 -4.42 17.15
C ILE A 93 -11.55 -4.02 18.50
N THR A 94 -11.20 -5.05 19.27
CA THR A 94 -10.60 -4.96 20.60
C THR A 94 -9.27 -5.75 20.58
N PRO A 95 -8.41 -5.63 21.61
CA PRO A 95 -7.21 -6.46 21.69
C PRO A 95 -7.47 -7.98 21.55
N GLY A 96 -8.66 -8.46 21.96
CA GLY A 96 -9.04 -9.87 21.87
C GLY A 96 -9.63 -10.30 20.53
N THR A 97 -10.08 -9.36 19.70
CA THR A 97 -10.83 -9.64 18.45
C THR A 97 -10.15 -9.10 17.19
N VAL A 98 -9.14 -8.25 17.33
CA VAL A 98 -8.44 -7.59 16.21
C VAL A 98 -7.80 -8.61 15.25
N GLY A 99 -7.26 -9.72 15.77
CA GLY A 99 -6.71 -10.81 14.95
C GLY A 99 -7.74 -11.37 13.97
N GLN A 100 -9.01 -11.45 14.40
CA GLN A 100 -10.07 -12.04 13.61
C GLN A 100 -10.75 -11.07 12.65
N ARG A 101 -10.70 -9.76 12.94
CA ARG A 101 -11.43 -8.71 12.21
C ARG A 101 -10.55 -7.86 11.29
N VAL A 102 -9.28 -7.71 11.62
CA VAL A 102 -8.31 -6.99 10.79
C VAL A 102 -7.58 -7.99 9.90
N PHE A 103 -7.28 -7.53 8.69
CA PHE A 103 -6.56 -8.28 7.68
C PHE A 103 -5.22 -7.62 7.41
N ILE A 104 -4.20 -8.42 7.11
CA ILE A 104 -2.97 -7.92 6.50
C ILE A 104 -3.12 -7.97 4.98
N ARG A 105 -3.10 -6.80 4.36
CA ARG A 105 -3.10 -6.67 2.90
C ARG A 105 -1.70 -6.29 2.44
N VAL A 106 -1.10 -7.13 1.60
CA VAL A 106 0.23 -6.90 1.02
C VAL A 106 0.13 -6.83 -0.49
N GLU A 107 0.76 -5.82 -1.07
CA GLU A 107 0.87 -5.64 -2.51
C GLU A 107 2.32 -5.87 -2.93
N ARG A 108 2.58 -6.98 -3.63
CA ARG A 108 3.83 -7.18 -4.36
C ARG A 108 3.76 -6.38 -5.65
N GLN A 109 4.46 -5.27 -5.64
CA GLN A 109 4.50 -4.30 -6.71
C GLN A 109 5.74 -4.56 -7.57
N THR A 110 5.57 -4.74 -8.89
CA THR A 110 6.70 -4.89 -9.82
C THR A 110 6.69 -3.80 -10.87
N LEU A 111 7.87 -3.38 -11.30
CA LEU A 111 8.09 -2.35 -12.31
C LEU A 111 9.06 -2.89 -13.36
N ARG A 112 8.67 -2.79 -14.63
CA ARG A 112 9.51 -3.18 -15.76
C ARG A 112 9.28 -2.25 -16.94
N ARG A 113 10.36 -1.81 -17.60
CA ARG A 113 10.24 -1.11 -18.88
C ARG A 113 9.91 -2.11 -20.00
N LEU A 114 8.91 -1.82 -20.81
CA LEU A 114 8.56 -2.64 -21.95
C LEU A 114 9.54 -2.36 -23.11
N PRO A 115 10.08 -3.39 -23.78
CA PRO A 115 11.13 -3.23 -24.78
C PRO A 115 10.68 -2.45 -26.01
N ASP A 116 9.44 -2.67 -26.48
CA ASP A 116 8.98 -2.11 -27.76
C ASP A 116 8.42 -0.68 -27.60
N SER A 117 7.59 -0.45 -26.58
CA SER A 117 6.96 0.86 -26.37
C SER A 117 7.76 1.81 -25.51
N GLY A 118 8.70 1.29 -24.70
CA GLY A 118 9.38 2.06 -23.67
C GLY A 118 8.50 2.44 -22.48
N ASP A 119 7.20 2.11 -22.46
CA ASP A 119 6.32 2.34 -21.31
C ASP A 119 6.76 1.51 -20.11
N ILE A 120 6.40 1.93 -18.90
CA ILE A 120 6.65 1.17 -17.68
C ILE A 120 5.39 0.39 -17.32
N LEU A 121 5.51 -0.94 -17.26
CA LEU A 121 4.50 -1.83 -16.70
C LEU A 121 4.66 -1.89 -15.18
N PHE A 122 3.60 -1.49 -14.48
CA PHE A 122 3.44 -1.62 -13.04
C PHE A 122 2.41 -2.70 -12.71
N THR A 123 2.83 -3.79 -12.10
CA THR A 123 1.92 -4.85 -11.64
C THR A 123 1.71 -4.76 -10.14
N ILE A 124 0.50 -5.03 -9.69
CA ILE A 124 0.15 -5.04 -8.27
C ILE A 124 -0.47 -6.40 -7.99
N ARG A 125 0.27 -7.30 -7.34
CA ARG A 125 -0.27 -8.58 -6.88
C ARG A 125 -0.66 -8.43 -5.40
N THR A 126 -1.96 -8.51 -5.14
CA THR A 126 -2.52 -8.40 -3.80
C THR A 126 -2.57 -9.76 -3.12
N TYR A 127 -2.12 -9.79 -1.87
CA TYR A 127 -2.33 -10.85 -0.88
C TYR A 127 -3.17 -10.27 0.24
N LEU A 128 -4.09 -11.07 0.79
CA LEU A 128 -4.99 -10.66 1.85
C LEU A 128 -5.23 -11.85 2.77
N ASP A 129 -4.81 -11.71 4.02
CA ASP A 129 -4.97 -12.74 5.04
C ASP A 129 -5.48 -12.11 6.33
N ARG A 130 -6.19 -12.89 7.15
CA ARG A 130 -6.58 -12.47 8.49
C ARG A 130 -5.34 -12.28 9.36
N LEU A 131 -5.37 -11.30 10.25
CA LEU A 131 -4.23 -10.98 11.11
C LEU A 131 -3.91 -12.12 12.08
N ASP A 132 -4.91 -12.93 12.46
CA ASP A 132 -4.75 -14.16 13.25
C ASP A 132 -3.87 -15.23 12.61
N ARG A 133 -3.57 -15.14 11.31
CA ARG A 133 -2.54 -15.97 10.68
C ARG A 133 -1.14 -15.75 11.27
N LEU A 134 -0.90 -14.62 11.96
CA LEU A 134 0.36 -14.35 12.63
C LEU A 134 0.57 -15.13 13.93
N GLU A 135 -0.46 -15.77 14.50
CA GLU A 135 -0.35 -16.45 15.81
C GLU A 135 0.66 -17.60 15.82
N GLY A 136 1.03 -18.14 14.65
CA GLY A 136 2.11 -19.13 14.51
C GLY A 136 3.48 -18.54 14.13
N PHE A 137 3.60 -17.22 14.00
CA PHE A 137 4.78 -16.53 13.45
C PHE A 137 5.14 -15.28 14.29
N PRO A 138 5.66 -15.47 15.51
CA PRO A 138 5.94 -14.37 16.44
C PRO A 138 6.95 -13.36 15.87
N GLU A 139 7.89 -13.79 15.02
CA GLU A 139 8.80 -12.91 14.30
C GLU A 139 8.10 -11.98 13.30
N LEU A 140 7.07 -12.47 12.61
CA LEU A 140 6.28 -11.65 11.70
C LEU A 140 5.41 -10.65 12.47
N ALA A 141 4.85 -11.07 13.63
CA ALA A 141 4.14 -10.15 14.52
C ALA A 141 5.05 -9.02 15.02
N ARG A 142 6.28 -9.34 15.44
CA ARG A 142 7.28 -8.32 15.84
C ARG A 142 7.67 -7.41 14.67
N ALA A 143 7.87 -7.96 13.47
CA ALA A 143 8.20 -7.17 12.28
C ALA A 143 7.07 -6.22 11.90
N LEU A 144 5.81 -6.68 11.93
CA LEU A 144 4.66 -5.83 11.70
C LEU A 144 4.50 -4.77 12.78
N HIS A 145 4.72 -5.11 14.06
CA HIS A 145 4.67 -4.17 15.17
C HIS A 145 5.71 -3.05 14.98
N GLY A 146 6.95 -3.39 14.60
CA GLY A 146 7.99 -2.42 14.26
C GLY A 146 7.59 -1.55 13.06
N ALA A 147 7.12 -2.14 11.97
CA ALA A 147 6.69 -1.41 10.77
C ALA A 147 5.52 -0.45 11.04
N VAL A 148 4.62 -0.82 11.95
CA VAL A 148 3.51 0.02 12.43
C VAL A 148 4.04 1.12 13.36
N GLY A 149 5.05 0.85 14.19
CA GLY A 149 5.79 1.81 15.00
C GLY A 149 6.51 2.90 14.21
N ASP A 150 7.10 2.55 13.07
CA ASP A 150 7.87 3.47 12.22
C ASP A 150 6.99 4.44 11.40
N LEU A 151 5.67 4.26 11.40
CA LEU A 151 4.76 5.14 10.68
C LEU A 151 4.73 6.53 11.32
N THR A 152 4.97 7.56 10.51
CA THR A 152 4.68 8.95 10.91
C THR A 152 3.18 9.11 11.20
N PRO A 153 2.76 10.08 12.04
CA PRO A 153 1.34 10.30 12.33
C PRO A 153 0.49 10.54 11.07
N GLY A 154 1.04 11.26 10.08
CA GLY A 154 0.39 11.46 8.79
C GLY A 154 0.19 10.15 8.03
N MET A 155 1.20 9.28 8.01
CA MET A 155 1.11 7.99 7.32
C MET A 155 0.18 7.00 8.03
N ALA A 156 0.18 6.98 9.37
CA ALA A 156 -0.74 6.17 10.16
C ALA A 156 -2.21 6.56 9.91
N ARG A 157 -2.48 7.87 9.78
CA ARG A 157 -3.80 8.39 9.39
C ARG A 157 -4.13 8.02 7.94
N TYR A 158 -3.22 8.24 7.00
CA TYR A 158 -3.42 7.88 5.59
C TYR A 158 -3.75 6.39 5.40
N LYS A 159 -3.09 5.51 6.17
CA LYS A 159 -3.35 4.05 6.18
C LYS A 159 -4.56 3.62 7.02
N SER A 160 -5.28 4.56 7.63
CA SER A 160 -6.46 4.31 8.48
C SER A 160 -6.19 3.36 9.67
N ILE A 161 -4.98 3.37 10.22
CA ILE A 161 -4.58 2.48 11.35
C ILE A 161 -4.91 3.13 12.69
N GLN A 162 -4.84 4.46 12.77
CA GLN A 162 -5.05 5.24 14.00
C GLN A 162 -6.26 4.78 14.85
N PRO A 163 -7.45 4.51 14.26
CA PRO A 163 -8.65 4.23 15.06
C PRO A 163 -8.55 2.97 15.93
N PHE A 164 -7.81 1.94 15.49
CA PHE A 164 -7.69 0.66 16.20
C PHE A 164 -6.24 0.36 16.62
N ARG A 165 -5.37 1.37 16.60
CA ARG A 165 -3.93 1.23 16.83
C ARG A 165 -3.60 0.59 18.18
N GLU A 166 -4.31 0.99 19.24
CA GLU A 166 -4.11 0.45 20.58
C GLU A 166 -4.41 -1.06 20.63
N ALA A 167 -5.54 -1.48 20.07
CA ALA A 167 -5.90 -2.90 19.99
C ALA A 167 -4.89 -3.70 19.18
N LEU A 168 -4.42 -3.15 18.06
CA LEU A 168 -3.40 -3.75 17.21
C LEU A 168 -2.07 -3.95 17.95
N ASP A 169 -1.57 -2.92 18.63
CA ASP A 169 -0.27 -2.98 19.34
C ASP A 169 -0.32 -4.00 20.49
N ALA A 170 -1.42 -4.02 21.26
CA ALA A 170 -1.64 -5.01 22.32
C ALA A 170 -1.64 -6.45 21.76
N TYR A 171 -2.34 -6.66 20.64
CA TYR A 171 -2.39 -7.95 19.97
C TYR A 171 -1.02 -8.39 19.43
N LEU A 172 -0.32 -7.52 18.71
CA LEU A 172 0.99 -7.86 18.12
C LEU A 172 2.07 -8.07 19.18
N THR A 173 1.99 -7.36 20.31
CA THR A 173 2.88 -7.58 21.46
C THR A 173 2.65 -8.97 22.06
N ARG A 174 1.40 -9.36 22.29
CA ARG A 174 1.05 -10.69 22.80
C ARG A 174 1.54 -11.80 21.86
N VAL A 175 1.21 -11.71 20.57
CA VAL A 175 1.62 -12.72 19.58
C VAL A 175 3.14 -12.75 19.41
N GLY A 176 3.80 -11.59 19.48
CA GLY A 176 5.25 -11.48 19.37
C GLY A 176 6.03 -12.09 20.54
N GLN A 177 5.38 -12.45 21.65
CA GLN A 177 6.04 -13.07 22.81
C GLN A 177 6.14 -14.60 22.72
N GLY A 178 5.32 -15.25 21.88
CA GLY A 178 5.25 -16.72 21.75
C GLY A 178 4.20 -17.32 22.66
#